data_AF-A0A368FJ82-F1
#
_entry.id   AF-A0A368FJ82-F1
#
_cell.length_a   1.000
_cell.length_b   1.000
_cell.length_c   1.000
_cell.angle_alpha   90.00
_cell.angle_beta   90.00
_cell.angle_gamma   90.00
#
_symmetry.space_group_name_H-M   'P 1'
#
loop_
_entity.id
_entity.type
_entity.pdbx_description
1 polymer ?
#
loop_
_entity_poly.entity_id
_entity_poly.type
_entity_poly.pdbx_seq_one_letter_code
_entity_poly.pdbx_strand_id
1 'polypeptide(L)' 'MAPRVTYRRRLSYNTKSNKAKIVKTPGGRLVFQYLKKRGSVPKCKDTGVKLHGQQRLEQEVDGQVLFE' A
#
# COMPACT_ATOMS: atom_id res chain seq x y z
N MET A 1 -8.03 20.39 -20.05
CA MET A 1 -8.60 19.59 -18.95
C MET A 1 -7.59 18.49 -18.58
N ALA A 2 -7.21 18.33 -17.32
CA ALA A 2 -6.22 17.32 -16.91
C ALA A 2 -6.86 15.92 -16.78
N PRO A 3 -6.12 14.83 -17.07
CA PRO A 3 -6.64 13.48 -16.90
C PRO A 3 -6.98 13.20 -15.43
N ARG A 4 -8.22 12.79 -15.17
CA ARG A 4 -8.69 12.37 -13.83
C ARG A 4 -8.51 10.87 -13.65
N VAL A 5 -8.37 10.44 -12.41
CA VAL A 5 -8.18 9.02 -12.06
C VAL A 5 -9.35 8.55 -11.20
N THR A 6 -9.81 7.33 -11.47
CA THR A 6 -10.87 6.66 -10.69
C THR A 6 -10.29 5.50 -9.89
N TYR A 7 -10.92 5.19 -8.76
CA TYR A 7 -10.62 3.96 -8.04
C TYR A 7 -10.99 2.75 -8.91
N ARG A 8 -10.14 1.71 -8.88
CA ARG A 8 -10.35 0.47 -9.64
C ARG A 8 -11.04 -0.63 -8.82
N ARG A 9 -11.05 -0.50 -7.48
CA ARG A 9 -11.83 -1.34 -6.55
C ARG A 9 -13.19 -0.70 -6.28
N ARG A 10 -14.13 -1.52 -5.81
CA ARG A 10 -15.47 -1.09 -5.39
C ARG A 10 -15.49 -0.21 -4.13
N LEU A 11 -14.35 -0.10 -3.44
CA LEU A 11 -14.20 0.76 -2.27
C LEU A 11 -13.90 2.21 -2.67
N SER A 12 -14.85 3.11 -2.42
CA SER A 12 -14.78 4.54 -2.72
C SER A 12 -14.04 5.37 -1.66
N TYR A 13 -13.89 4.84 -0.44
CA TYR A 13 -13.31 5.56 0.69
C TYR A 13 -11.78 5.58 0.70
N ASN A 14 -11.20 6.69 1.17
CA ASN A 14 -9.76 6.85 1.36
C ASN A 14 -9.31 6.26 2.70
N THR A 15 -9.22 4.93 2.76
CA THR A 15 -8.75 4.20 3.94
C THR A 15 -7.26 3.87 3.85
N LYS A 16 -6.63 3.54 4.99
CA LYS A 16 -5.20 3.18 5.05
C LYS A 16 -4.85 1.96 4.18
N SER A 17 -5.80 1.04 3.95
CA SER A 17 -5.67 -0.12 3.05
C SER A 17 -5.95 0.18 1.58
N ASN A 18 -6.62 1.30 1.28
CA ASN A 18 -7.00 1.71 -0.08
C ASN A 18 -6.10 2.80 -0.67
N LYS A 19 -4.94 3.05 -0.06
CA LYS A 19 -3.96 4.00 -0.59
C LYS A 19 -3.37 3.50 -1.90
N ALA A 20 -3.08 4.43 -2.80
CA ALA A 20 -2.49 4.12 -4.09
C ALA A 20 -1.54 5.21 -4.55
N LYS A 21 -0.74 4.87 -5.56
CA LYS A 21 0.12 5.77 -6.30
C LYS A 21 -0.47 6.01 -7.68
N ILE A 22 -0.43 7.26 -8.13
CA ILE A 22 -0.74 7.61 -9.52
C ILE A 22 0.51 7.36 -10.35
N VAL A 23 0.42 6.49 -11.34
CA VAL A 23 1.53 6.13 -12.22
C VAL A 23 1.17 6.50 -13.65
N LYS A 24 2.12 7.12 -14.35
CA LYS A 24 2.05 7.33 -15.80
C LYS A 24 2.38 6.01 -16.48
N THR A 25 1.44 5.46 -17.22
CA THR A 25 1.70 4.27 -18.03
C THR A 25 2.41 4.66 -19.33
N PRO A 26 3.13 3.74 -19.98
CA PRO A 26 3.75 3.98 -21.28
C PRO A 26 2.75 4.47 -22.35
N GLY A 27 1.48 4.05 -22.26
CA GLY A 27 0.40 4.53 -23.12
C GLY A 27 -0.14 5.94 -22.80
N GLY A 28 0.58 6.73 -22.00
CA GLY A 28 0.24 8.12 -21.70
C GLY A 28 -0.96 8.32 -20.77
N ARG A 29 -1.45 7.27 -20.11
CA ARG A 29 -2.60 7.33 -19.18
C ARG A 29 -2.13 7.42 -17.73
N LEU A 30 -2.88 8.16 -16.90
CA LEU A 30 -2.72 8.15 -15.44
C LEU A 30 -3.52 6.99 -14.85
N VAL A 31 -2.83 6.06 -14.19
CA VAL A 31 -3.45 4.86 -13.61
C VAL A 31 -3.22 4.81 -12.11
N PHE A 32 -4.25 4.42 -11.37
CA PHE A 32 -4.22 4.17 -9.93
C PHE A 32 -3.62 2.78 -9.65
N GLN A 33 -2.45 2.71 -9.02
CA GLN A 33 -1.81 1.48 -8.58
C GLN A 33 -1.85 1.36 -7.07
N TYR A 34 -2.55 0.33 -6.57
CA TYR A 34 -2.73 0.12 -5.13
C TYR A 34 -1.43 -0.23 -4.43
N LEU A 35 -1.20 0.42 -3.29
CA LEU A 35 -0.06 0.15 -2.42
C LEU A 35 -0.50 -0.76 -1.28
N LYS A 36 0.36 -1.72 -0.93
CA LYS A 36 0.20 -2.49 0.30
C LYS A 36 0.57 -1.60 1.50
N LYS A 37 0.06 -1.96 2.69
CA LYS A 37 0.45 -1.27 3.92
C LYS A 37 1.93 -1.51 4.18
N ARG A 38 2.63 -0.45 4.59
CA ARG A 38 4.04 -0.57 5.00
C ARG A 38 4.08 -1.33 6.32
N GLY A 39 4.76 -2.47 6.35
CA GLY A 39 4.90 -3.19 7.60
C GLY A 39 5.86 -2.51 8.57
N SER A 40 5.84 -3.01 9.80
CA SER A 40 6.64 -2.50 10.91
C SER A 40 8.12 -2.84 10.72
N VAL A 41 8.97 -1.95 11.22
CA VAL A 41 10.41 -2.24 11.34
C VAL A 41 10.62 -3.16 12.54
N PRO A 42 11.41 -4.24 12.42
CA PRO A 42 11.70 -5.11 13.54
C PRO A 42 12.45 -4.36 14.64
N LYS A 43 12.02 -4.57 15.88
CA LYS A 43 12.60 -3.97 17.08
C LYS A 43 13.09 -5.08 18.01
N CYS A 44 14.13 -4.78 18.79
CA CYS A 44 14.56 -5.64 19.88
C CYS A 44 13.41 -5.76 20.90
N LYS A 45 13.12 -6.98 21.35
CA LYS A 45 12.00 -7.24 22.27
C LYS A 45 12.24 -6.62 23.66
N ASP A 46 13.49 -6.57 24.09
CA ASP A 46 13.83 -6.16 25.46
C ASP A 46 14.17 -4.67 25.57
N THR A 47 14.84 -4.10 24.57
CA THR A 47 15.28 -2.69 24.58
C THR A 47 14.42 -1.76 23.71
N GLY A 48 13.56 -2.31 22.84
CA GLY A 48 12.73 -1.53 21.91
C GLY A 48 13.52 -0.80 20.80
N VAL A 49 14.84 -0.94 20.77
CA VAL A 49 15.70 -0.32 19.76
C VAL A 49 15.49 -0.97 18.40
N LYS A 50 15.55 -0.16 17.34
CA LYS A 50 15.47 -0.64 15.95
C LYS A 50 16.64 -1.57 15.65
N LEU A 51 16.34 -2.77 15.15
CA LEU A 51 17.39 -3.69 14.70
C LEU A 51 17.93 -3.23 13.34
N HIS A 52 19.24 -3.05 13.25
CA HIS A 52 19.94 -2.72 12.01
C HIS A 52 20.23 -4.00 11.21
N GLY A 53 20.27 -3.89 9.88
CA GLY A 53 20.54 -5.04 8.98
C GLY A 53 19.36 -5.96 8.70
N GLN A 54 18.29 -5.92 9.50
CA GLN A 54 17.08 -6.68 9.24
C GLN A 54 16.15 -5.95 8.26
N GLN A 55 15.63 -6.67 7.27
CA GLN A 55 14.65 -6.13 6.34
C GLN A 55 13.33 -5.86 7.07
N ARG A 56 12.60 -4.86 6.57
CA ARG A 56 11.25 -4.56 7.05
C ARG A 56 10.34 -5.72 6.63
N LEU A 57 9.61 -6.30 7.57
CA LEU A 57 8.56 -7.26 7.25
C LEU A 57 7.46 -6.50 6.51
N GLU A 58 7.08 -6.94 5.30
CA GLU A 58 5.79 -6.57 4.77
C GLU A 58 4.73 -7.31 5.59
N GLN A 59 3.80 -6.57 6.19
CA GLN A 59 2.68 -7.22 6.86
C GLN A 59 1.77 -7.75 5.76
N GLU A 60 1.65 -9.07 5.70
CA GLU A 60 0.54 -9.72 5.02
C GLU A 60 -0.72 -9.41 5.85
N VAL A 61 -1.31 -8.25 5.58
CA VAL A 61 -2.59 -7.83 6.15
C VAL A 61 -3.68 -8.61 5.44
N ASP A 62 -3.78 -9.88 5.82
CA ASP A 62 -4.79 -10.87 5.48
C ASP A 62 -4.98 -11.08 3.97
N GLY A 63 -5.22 -12.33 3.57
CA GLY A 63 -5.47 -12.70 2.19
C GLY A 63 -6.39 -11.69 1.48
N GLN A 64 -6.06 -11.39 0.23
CA GLN A 64 -6.95 -10.66 -0.67
C GLN A 64 -8.23 -11.46 -0.92
N VAL A 65 -9.13 -11.59 0.06
CA VAL A 65 -10.51 -12.09 -0.10
C VAL A 65 -11.29 -11.83 1.19
N LEU A 66 -11.97 -10.69 1.23
CA LEU A 66 -13.33 -10.55 1.75
C LEU A 66 -13.94 -9.50 0.78
N PHE A 67 -14.39 -9.89 -0.43
CA PHE A 67 -15.76 -10.38 -0.70
C PHE A 67 -16.58 -10.61 0.57
N GLU A 68 -17.04 -9.52 1.18
CA GLU A 68 -18.42 -9.03 1.04
C GLU A 68 -18.39 -7.51 0.83
#